data_AF-A0A4Y8WPX0-F1
#
_entry.id   AF-A0A4Y8WPX0-F1
#
_cell.length_a   1.000
_cell.length_b   1.000
_cell.length_c   1.000
_cell.angle_alpha   90.00
_cell.angle_beta   90.00
_cell.angle_gamma   90.00
#
_symmetry.space_group_name_H-M   'P 1'
#
loop_
_entity.id
_entity.type
_entity.pdbx_description
1 polymer ?
#
loop_
_entity_poly.entity_id
_entity_poly.type
_entity_poly.pdbx_seq_one_letter_code
_entity_poly.pdbx_strand_id
1 'polypeptide(L)'
;MKNNDTRERIYWRPYFTRYVLPLAVVVALLSAWVSDEAPIVREPYPMSAMEHRSTFRYQGSFNRDFNDLNDIQLTAALNKGVAPARTRQEMERRKGMVHICTNPNYVVEDLTHSVPYVVEDMADLLDEIGLAFIGELAKDTLPLYRPIITSVTRTEEDVKKLRRGNGNASENSTHQYGTTVDISWRRFDKVDHLDPRSLSDEELKHLLAIVLRRFHDDGRVYIKHERRQACFHMTVR
;
A
#
# COMPACT_ATOMS: atom_id res chain seq x y z
N MET A 1 -39.78 -32.67 -77.12
CA MET A 1 -39.46 -31.84 -75.93
C MET A 1 -38.27 -32.45 -75.20
N LYS A 2 -37.07 -31.87 -75.33
CA LYS A 2 -35.96 -32.02 -74.37
C LYS A 2 -35.21 -30.68 -74.32
N ASN A 3 -35.04 -30.19 -73.10
CA ASN A 3 -34.71 -28.82 -72.69
C ASN A 3 -33.22 -28.44 -72.87
N ASN A 4 -33.01 -27.12 -72.97
CA ASN A 4 -31.79 -26.31 -72.76
C ASN A 4 -30.69 -26.91 -71.86
N ASP A 5 -29.42 -26.69 -72.22
CA ASP A 5 -28.39 -26.20 -71.28
C ASP A 5 -27.21 -25.57 -72.07
N THR A 6 -27.26 -24.26 -72.35
CA THR A 6 -26.12 -23.47 -72.83
C THR A 6 -25.30 -23.01 -71.63
N ARG A 7 -24.31 -23.80 -71.21
CA ARG A 7 -23.30 -23.33 -70.26
C ARG A 7 -22.20 -22.57 -70.98
N GLU A 8 -22.25 -21.24 -70.93
CA GLU A 8 -21.13 -20.40 -71.34
C GLU A 8 -19.90 -20.71 -70.46
N ARG A 9 -18.80 -21.10 -71.11
CA ARG A 9 -17.51 -21.34 -70.42
C ARG A 9 -16.91 -19.98 -70.05
N ILE A 10 -17.08 -19.60 -68.79
CA ILE A 10 -16.44 -18.40 -68.23
C ILE A 10 -14.92 -18.55 -68.33
N TYR A 11 -14.27 -17.64 -69.07
CA TYR A 11 -12.81 -17.60 -69.25
C TYR A 11 -12.14 -16.95 -68.02
N TRP A 12 -11.85 -17.76 -67.00
CA TRP A 12 -11.34 -17.30 -65.70
C TRP A 12 -9.87 -16.85 -65.68
N ARG A 13 -9.07 -17.21 -66.70
CA ARG A 13 -7.62 -16.96 -66.72
C ARG A 13 -7.22 -15.48 -66.58
N PRO A 14 -7.75 -14.53 -67.36
CA PRO A 14 -7.40 -13.11 -67.23
C PRO A 14 -7.91 -12.49 -65.93
N TYR A 15 -9.05 -12.98 -65.40
CA TYR A 15 -9.61 -12.52 -64.14
C TYR A 15 -8.73 -12.93 -62.95
N PHE A 16 -8.26 -14.18 -62.97
CA PHE A 16 -7.40 -14.71 -61.93
C PHE A 16 -6.07 -13.95 -61.81
N THR A 17 -5.41 -13.70 -62.95
CA THR A 17 -4.12 -12.99 -62.95
C THR A 17 -4.26 -11.50 -62.63
N ARG A 18 -5.36 -10.86 -63.04
CA ARG A 18 -5.55 -9.40 -62.85
C ARG A 18 -6.10 -9.03 -61.48
N TYR A 19 -6.88 -9.91 -60.85
CA TYR A 19 -7.59 -9.58 -59.61
C TYR A 19 -7.27 -10.53 -58.46
N VAL A 20 -7.23 -11.84 -58.70
CA VAL A 20 -7.03 -12.82 -57.61
C VAL A 20 -5.57 -12.88 -57.16
N LEU A 21 -4.63 -12.90 -58.10
CA LEU A 21 -3.20 -12.97 -57.78
C LEU A 21 -2.71 -11.73 -57.01
N PRO A 22 -3.02 -10.48 -57.41
CA PRO A 22 -2.61 -9.30 -56.64
C PRO A 22 -3.29 -9.24 -55.28
N LEU A 23 -4.57 -9.64 -55.18
CA LEU A 23 -5.27 -9.72 -53.90
C LEU A 23 -4.62 -10.73 -52.96
N ALA A 24 -4.24 -11.91 -53.46
CA ALA A 24 -3.53 -12.92 -52.68
C ALA A 24 -2.17 -12.42 -52.19
N VAL A 25 -1.44 -11.66 -53.01
CA VAL A 25 -0.16 -11.04 -52.62
C VAL A 25 -0.38 -9.98 -51.55
N VAL A 26 -1.39 -9.10 -51.70
CA VAL A 26 -1.73 -8.09 -50.70
C VAL A 26 -2.13 -8.74 -49.38
N VAL A 27 -2.96 -9.79 -49.41
CA VAL A 27 -3.34 -10.54 -48.22
C VAL A 27 -2.13 -11.18 -47.57
N ALA A 28 -1.24 -11.82 -48.34
CA ALA A 28 -0.01 -12.42 -47.81
C ALA A 28 0.92 -11.38 -47.17
N LEU A 29 1.07 -10.20 -47.79
CA LEU A 29 1.86 -9.09 -47.25
C LEU A 29 1.24 -8.52 -45.96
N LEU A 30 -0.08 -8.35 -45.92
CA LEU A 30 -0.78 -7.91 -44.71
C LEU A 30 -0.67 -8.93 -43.58
N SER A 31 -0.80 -10.23 -43.89
CA SER A 31 -0.62 -11.30 -42.90
C SER A 31 0.81 -11.35 -42.37
N ALA A 32 1.82 -11.11 -43.21
CA ALA A 32 3.21 -11.02 -42.78
C ALA A 32 3.44 -9.79 -41.87
N TRP A 33 2.86 -8.63 -42.23
CA TRP A 33 2.93 -7.40 -41.42
C TRP A 33 2.28 -7.57 -40.04
N VAL A 34 1.10 -8.20 -39.97
CA VAL A 34 0.40 -8.48 -38.70
C VAL A 34 1.15 -9.52 -37.85
N SER A 35 1.90 -10.42 -38.48
CA SER A 35 2.68 -11.43 -37.76
C SER A 35 3.95 -10.86 -37.14
N ASP A 36 4.56 -9.82 -37.74
CA ASP A 36 5.70 -9.09 -37.17
C ASP A 36 5.31 -8.23 -35.96
N GLU A 37 4.03 -7.84 -35.85
CA GLU A 37 3.45 -7.13 -34.70
C GLU A 37 2.75 -8.07 -33.72
N ALA A 38 3.34 -9.23 -33.42
CA ALA A 38 2.84 -10.02 -32.29
C ALA A 38 2.80 -9.13 -31.04
N PRO A 39 1.63 -8.97 -30.37
CA PRO A 39 1.54 -8.09 -29.22
C PRO A 39 2.51 -8.59 -28.16
N ILE A 40 3.42 -7.72 -27.71
CA ILE A 40 4.29 -8.02 -26.58
C ILE A 40 3.38 -8.41 -25.42
N VAL A 41 3.35 -9.70 -25.08
CA VAL A 41 2.69 -10.18 -23.87
C VAL A 41 3.51 -9.64 -22.71
N ARG A 42 3.13 -8.47 -22.19
CA ARG A 42 3.69 -7.96 -20.95
C ARG A 42 3.21 -8.92 -19.87
N GLU A 43 4.10 -9.76 -19.35
CA GLU A 43 3.77 -10.54 -18.17
C GLU A 43 3.43 -9.55 -17.04
N PRO A 44 2.20 -9.58 -16.50
CA PRO A 44 1.79 -8.63 -15.48
C PRO A 44 2.61 -8.77 -14.18
N TYR A 45 3.20 -9.95 -13.96
CA TYR A 45 4.02 -10.29 -12.80
C TYR A 45 5.36 -10.88 -13.24
N PRO A 46 6.37 -10.05 -13.59
CA PRO A 46 7.66 -10.56 -14.02
C PRO A 46 8.33 -11.32 -12.86
N MET A 47 8.41 -12.64 -12.99
CA MET A 47 9.04 -13.50 -11.98
C MET A 47 10.55 -13.23 -11.85
N SER A 48 11.18 -12.75 -12.93
CA SER A 48 12.59 -12.34 -12.95
C SER A 48 12.92 -11.25 -11.93
N ALA A 49 11.95 -10.40 -11.57
CA ALA A 49 12.11 -9.40 -10.50
C ALA A 49 12.37 -10.04 -9.13
N MET A 50 12.02 -11.32 -8.93
CA MET A 50 12.28 -12.03 -7.68
C MET A 50 13.61 -12.81 -7.67
N GLU A 51 14.10 -13.27 -8.81
CA GLU A 51 15.20 -14.26 -8.90
C GLU A 51 16.56 -13.72 -8.42
N HIS A 52 16.80 -12.42 -8.58
CA HIS A 52 18.11 -11.80 -8.28
C HIS A 52 18.01 -10.58 -7.37
N ARG A 53 16.90 -10.41 -6.65
CA ARG A 53 16.73 -9.25 -5.76
C ARG A 53 17.53 -9.38 -4.48
N SER A 54 18.00 -8.26 -3.95
CA SER A 54 18.42 -8.17 -2.56
C SER A 54 17.20 -8.07 -1.65
N THR A 55 17.14 -8.88 -0.59
CA THR A 55 16.07 -8.74 0.41
C THR A 55 16.27 -7.48 1.24
N PHE A 56 15.16 -6.85 1.62
CA PHE A 56 15.22 -5.70 2.51
C PHE A 56 15.76 -6.11 3.88
N ARG A 57 16.81 -5.43 4.34
CA ARG A 57 17.38 -5.62 5.67
C ARG A 57 17.76 -4.29 6.29
N TYR A 58 17.04 -3.93 7.35
CA TYR A 58 17.42 -2.83 8.22
C TYR A 58 18.76 -3.14 8.90
N GLN A 59 19.78 -2.31 8.64
CA GLN A 59 21.15 -2.51 9.13
C GLN A 59 21.35 -2.04 10.58
N GLY A 60 20.35 -1.41 11.17
CA GLY A 60 20.37 -0.93 12.54
C GLY A 60 19.81 -1.93 13.56
N SER A 61 19.63 -1.47 14.79
CA SER A 61 19.02 -2.25 15.87
C SER A 61 17.66 -1.68 16.20
N PHE A 62 16.59 -2.47 16.00
CA PHE A 62 15.23 -2.01 16.28
C PHE A 62 15.06 -1.49 17.72
N ASN A 63 15.70 -2.15 18.69
CA ASN A 63 15.58 -1.78 20.10
C ASN A 63 16.39 -0.54 20.48
N ARG A 64 17.42 -0.18 19.70
CA ARG A 64 18.25 1.01 19.96
C ARG A 64 17.72 2.21 19.19
N ASP A 65 17.38 1.96 17.93
CA ASP A 65 17.07 2.99 16.94
C ASP A 65 15.59 3.41 16.98
N PHE A 66 14.69 2.55 17.47
CA PHE A 66 13.27 2.85 17.68
C PHE A 66 12.93 2.67 19.16
N ASN A 67 13.55 3.50 20.00
CA ASN A 67 13.47 3.38 21.45
C ASN A 67 13.06 4.67 22.16
N ASP A 68 12.39 5.58 21.44
CA ASP A 68 11.96 6.83 22.02
C ASP A 68 11.12 6.60 23.27
N LEU A 69 11.46 7.35 24.32
CA LEU A 69 10.82 7.20 25.62
C LEU A 69 9.38 7.70 25.56
N ASN A 70 8.50 7.08 26.35
CA ASN A 70 7.10 7.51 26.37
C ASN A 70 6.96 8.97 26.83
N ASP A 71 7.80 9.44 27.76
CA ASP A 71 7.76 10.80 28.28
C ASP A 71 8.03 11.87 27.19
N ILE A 72 8.97 11.61 26.27
CA ILE A 72 9.27 12.55 25.18
C ILE A 72 8.15 12.57 24.15
N GLN A 73 7.54 11.41 23.89
CA GLN A 73 6.38 11.31 23.01
C GLN A 73 5.15 11.97 23.62
N LEU A 74 4.91 11.80 24.93
CA LEU A 74 3.83 12.46 25.65
C LEU A 74 3.98 13.97 25.62
N THR A 75 5.21 14.47 25.79
CA THR A 75 5.52 15.90 25.66
C THR A 75 5.18 16.42 24.26
N ALA A 76 5.58 15.71 23.20
CA ALA A 76 5.24 16.08 21.82
C ALA A 76 3.72 16.04 21.57
N ALA A 77 3.05 14.99 22.06
CA ALA A 77 1.62 14.81 21.94
C ALA A 77 0.84 15.95 22.62
N LEU A 78 1.27 16.40 23.80
CA LEU A 78 0.69 17.54 24.50
C LEU A 78 0.88 18.87 23.74
N ASN A 79 2.04 19.05 23.11
CA ASN A 79 2.37 20.30 22.42
C ASN A 79 1.69 20.44 21.06
N LYS A 80 1.57 19.34 20.30
CA LYS A 80 1.01 19.34 18.94
C LYS A 80 -0.45 18.90 18.87
N GLY A 81 -0.90 18.17 19.86
CA GLY A 81 -2.19 17.50 19.83
C GLY A 81 -3.34 18.36 20.32
N VAL A 82 -4.52 17.74 20.27
CA VAL A 82 -5.73 18.30 20.85
C VAL A 82 -5.90 17.80 22.27
N ALA A 83 -6.65 18.53 23.10
CA ALA A 83 -7.01 18.02 24.42
C ALA A 83 -7.79 16.68 24.29
N PRO A 84 -7.60 15.73 25.23
CA PRO A 84 -8.32 14.46 25.22
C PRO A 84 -9.83 14.66 25.15
N ALA A 85 -10.51 13.84 24.34
CA ALA A 85 -11.97 13.77 24.33
C ALA A 85 -12.46 12.65 25.23
N ARG A 86 -13.60 12.88 25.90
CA ARG A 86 -14.22 11.88 26.77
C ARG A 86 -14.86 10.75 25.97
N THR A 87 -15.57 11.11 24.89
CA THR A 87 -16.36 10.16 24.08
C THR A 87 -15.95 10.21 22.61
N ARG A 88 -16.32 9.16 21.84
CA ARG A 88 -16.05 9.09 20.40
C ARG A 88 -16.76 10.21 19.63
N GLN A 89 -18.01 10.49 19.97
CA GLN A 89 -18.80 11.58 19.36
C GLN A 89 -18.19 12.96 19.63
N GLU A 90 -17.58 13.16 20.80
CA GLU A 90 -16.86 14.39 21.10
C GLU A 90 -15.59 14.53 20.24
N MET A 91 -14.85 13.43 20.03
CA MET A 91 -13.67 13.41 19.16
C MET A 91 -14.03 13.73 17.70
N GLU A 92 -15.12 13.17 17.18
CA GLU A 92 -15.61 13.43 15.82
C GLU A 92 -15.94 14.91 15.56
N ARG A 93 -16.40 15.63 16.60
CA ARG A 93 -16.79 17.06 16.50
C ARG A 93 -15.64 18.01 16.79
N ARG A 94 -14.47 17.49 17.16
CA ARG A 94 -13.33 18.29 17.60
C ARG A 94 -12.67 18.95 16.39
N LYS A 95 -12.42 20.26 16.51
CA LYS A 95 -11.73 21.02 15.47
C LYS A 95 -10.24 20.63 15.42
N GLY A 96 -9.64 20.73 14.24
CA GLY A 96 -8.23 20.38 14.04
C GLY A 96 -7.97 18.88 13.93
N MET A 97 -9.03 18.07 13.78
CA MET A 97 -8.93 16.63 13.56
C MET A 97 -9.30 16.30 12.11
N VAL A 98 -8.52 15.41 11.51
CA VAL A 98 -8.71 14.84 10.18
C VAL A 98 -9.12 13.38 10.35
N HIS A 99 -10.23 13.00 9.71
CA HIS A 99 -10.65 11.60 9.64
C HIS A 99 -9.78 10.86 8.60
N ILE A 100 -9.08 9.81 9.02
CA ILE A 100 -8.31 8.95 8.13
C ILE A 100 -9.12 7.71 7.74
N CYS A 101 -8.96 7.24 6.51
CA CYS A 101 -9.56 6.00 6.04
C CYS A 101 -8.54 5.22 5.21
N THR A 102 -8.83 3.94 4.96
CA THR A 102 -8.05 3.13 4.02
C THR A 102 -7.97 3.81 2.66
N ASN A 103 -6.75 3.94 2.15
CA ASN A 103 -6.45 4.63 0.90
C ASN A 103 -5.36 3.85 0.12
N PRO A 104 -4.88 4.33 -1.03
CA PRO A 104 -3.81 3.65 -1.78
C PRO A 104 -2.48 3.52 -1.02
N ASN A 105 -2.21 4.36 -0.02
CA ASN A 105 -0.94 4.45 0.70
C ASN A 105 -0.89 3.51 1.92
N TYR A 106 -2.02 3.31 2.61
CA TYR A 106 -2.12 2.47 3.80
C TYR A 106 -3.54 1.93 4.02
N VAL A 107 -3.66 0.93 4.89
CA VAL A 107 -4.95 0.39 5.34
C VAL A 107 -5.19 0.78 6.80
N VAL A 108 -6.38 1.28 7.10
CA VAL A 108 -6.85 1.47 8.49
C VAL A 108 -7.66 0.23 8.87
N GLU A 109 -7.21 -0.49 9.90
CA GLU A 109 -7.94 -1.64 10.43
C GLU A 109 -9.26 -1.23 11.10
N ASP A 110 -10.15 -2.18 11.34
CA ASP A 110 -11.32 -1.97 12.20
C ASP A 110 -10.91 -1.61 13.64
N LEU A 111 -11.04 -0.32 13.99
CA LEU A 111 -10.57 0.23 15.24
C LEU A 111 -11.58 -0.01 16.38
N THR A 112 -11.45 -1.16 17.04
CA THR A 112 -12.32 -1.53 18.17
C THR A 112 -12.08 -0.68 19.43
N HIS A 113 -10.84 -0.19 19.62
CA HIS A 113 -10.41 0.53 20.83
C HIS A 113 -9.83 1.93 20.55
N SER A 114 -10.05 2.47 19.36
CA SER A 114 -9.68 3.83 18.98
C SER A 114 -10.66 4.37 17.93
N VAL A 115 -10.51 5.64 17.57
CA VAL A 115 -11.23 6.29 16.48
C VAL A 115 -10.25 6.81 15.44
N PRO A 116 -10.62 6.79 14.14
CA PRO A 116 -9.71 7.09 13.03
C PRO A 116 -9.59 8.61 12.80
N TYR A 117 -9.28 9.36 13.84
CA TYR A 117 -9.07 10.80 13.77
C TYR A 117 -7.66 11.13 14.21
N VAL A 118 -6.94 11.94 13.46
CA VAL A 118 -5.59 12.44 13.80
C VAL A 118 -5.49 13.94 13.56
N VAL A 119 -4.43 14.58 14.04
CA VAL A 119 -4.07 15.93 13.61
C VAL A 119 -3.55 15.93 12.17
N GLU A 120 -3.64 17.07 11.48
CA GLU A 120 -3.22 17.23 10.08
C GLU A 120 -1.77 16.76 9.84
N ASP A 121 -0.82 17.19 10.68
CA ASP A 121 0.59 16.76 10.60
C ASP A 121 0.76 15.23 10.57
N MET A 122 -0.08 14.48 11.30
CA MET A 122 -0.01 13.02 11.35
C MET A 122 -0.69 12.38 10.13
N ALA A 123 -1.76 12.97 9.60
CA ALA A 123 -2.38 12.51 8.36
C ALA A 123 -1.38 12.62 7.18
N ASP A 124 -0.73 13.77 7.04
CA ASP A 124 0.27 14.00 5.99
C ASP A 124 1.45 13.04 6.14
N LEU A 125 1.96 12.87 7.37
CA LEU A 125 3.06 11.94 7.65
C LEU A 125 2.71 10.49 7.28
N LEU A 126 1.48 10.04 7.54
CA LEU A 126 1.03 8.69 7.20
C LEU A 126 0.99 8.47 5.67
N ASP A 127 0.47 9.44 4.93
CA ASP A 127 0.43 9.38 3.47
C ASP A 127 1.84 9.35 2.88
N GLU A 128 2.75 10.17 3.39
CA GLU A 128 4.15 10.19 2.95
C GLU A 128 4.89 8.89 3.27
N ILE A 129 4.67 8.31 4.45
CA ILE A 129 5.27 7.02 4.84
C ILE A 129 4.74 5.90 3.95
N GLY A 130 3.43 5.85 3.73
CA GLY A 130 2.81 4.84 2.86
C GLY A 130 3.31 4.95 1.42
N LEU A 131 3.37 6.18 0.89
CA LEU A 131 3.90 6.45 -0.44
C LEU A 131 5.37 6.05 -0.57
N ALA A 132 6.20 6.39 0.42
CA ALA A 132 7.60 5.99 0.44
C ALA A 132 7.77 4.46 0.50
N PHE A 133 6.98 3.78 1.34
CA PHE A 133 6.99 2.31 1.47
C PHE A 133 6.63 1.60 0.16
N ILE A 134 5.51 1.99 -0.46
CA ILE A 134 5.08 1.44 -1.75
C ILE A 134 6.10 1.79 -2.83
N GLY A 135 6.67 3.00 -2.80
CA GLY A 135 7.69 3.46 -3.72
C GLY A 135 8.94 2.59 -3.71
N GLU A 136 9.42 2.15 -2.54
CA GLU A 136 10.56 1.22 -2.46
C GLU A 136 10.24 -0.15 -3.09
N LEU A 137 9.02 -0.66 -2.93
CA LEU A 137 8.59 -1.91 -3.59
C LEU A 137 8.49 -1.73 -5.12
N ALA A 138 7.95 -0.60 -5.56
CA ALA A 138 7.73 -0.29 -6.97
C ALA A 138 9.05 -0.12 -7.75
N LYS A 139 10.09 0.47 -7.14
CA LYS A 139 11.42 0.65 -7.76
C LYS A 139 11.99 -0.66 -8.30
N ASP A 140 11.83 -1.73 -7.53
CA ASP A 140 12.36 -3.05 -7.86
C ASP A 140 11.29 -3.95 -8.53
N THR A 141 10.16 -3.37 -8.97
CA THR A 141 9.04 -4.08 -9.62
C THR A 141 8.51 -5.25 -8.77
N LEU A 142 8.55 -5.12 -7.45
CA LEU A 142 8.10 -6.12 -6.49
C LEU A 142 6.57 -6.09 -6.32
N PRO A 143 5.94 -7.17 -5.82
CA PRO A 143 4.55 -7.12 -5.38
C PRO A 143 4.36 -5.98 -4.37
N LEU A 144 3.32 -5.16 -4.59
CA LEU A 144 3.05 -3.99 -3.76
C LEU A 144 2.28 -4.38 -2.50
N TYR A 145 2.66 -3.77 -1.39
CA TYR A 145 2.03 -3.93 -0.10
C TYR A 145 1.77 -2.57 0.53
N ARG A 146 0.73 -2.49 1.36
CA ARG A 146 0.37 -1.33 2.17
C ARG A 146 0.62 -1.61 3.65
N PRO A 147 1.21 -0.66 4.41
CA PRO A 147 1.24 -0.72 5.86
C PRO A 147 -0.19 -0.72 6.44
N ILE A 148 -0.36 -1.38 7.58
CA ILE A 148 -1.65 -1.45 8.29
C ILE A 148 -1.56 -0.66 9.59
N ILE A 149 -2.46 0.31 9.74
CA ILE A 149 -2.65 1.11 10.95
C ILE A 149 -3.63 0.37 11.86
N THR A 150 -3.18 0.07 13.08
CA THR A 150 -3.91 -0.79 14.03
C THR A 150 -4.46 -0.03 15.24
N SER A 151 -3.93 1.16 15.52
CA SER A 151 -4.48 2.06 16.53
C SER A 151 -4.19 3.50 16.17
N VAL A 152 -5.11 4.38 16.56
CA VAL A 152 -5.08 5.81 16.23
C VAL A 152 -5.40 6.60 17.50
N THR A 153 -6.53 7.31 17.56
CA THR A 153 -6.84 8.16 18.70
C THR A 153 -7.75 7.46 19.69
N ARG A 154 -7.43 7.53 20.98
CA ARG A 154 -8.23 6.91 22.05
C ARG A 154 -8.95 7.98 22.85
N THR A 155 -10.23 7.76 23.12
CA THR A 155 -10.98 8.60 24.04
C THR A 155 -10.76 8.14 25.49
N GLU A 156 -11.13 8.95 26.48
CA GLU A 156 -11.06 8.52 27.88
C GLU A 156 -11.89 7.26 28.14
N GLU A 157 -13.03 7.11 27.47
CA GLU A 157 -13.86 5.91 27.55
C GLU A 157 -13.16 4.68 26.96
N ASP A 158 -12.45 4.83 25.84
CA ASP A 158 -11.65 3.75 25.25
C ASP A 158 -10.51 3.34 26.19
N VAL A 159 -9.80 4.31 26.78
CA VAL A 159 -8.74 4.05 27.76
C VAL A 159 -9.30 3.33 29.00
N LYS A 160 -10.44 3.77 29.53
CA LYS A 160 -11.11 3.11 30.66
C LYS A 160 -11.51 1.68 30.34
N LYS A 161 -12.03 1.42 29.12
CA LYS A 161 -12.36 0.06 28.67
C LYS A 161 -11.12 -0.83 28.56
N LEU A 162 -10.03 -0.32 27.99
CA LEU A 162 -8.75 -1.04 27.89
C LEU A 162 -8.16 -1.38 29.26
N ARG A 163 -8.19 -0.44 30.21
CA ARG A 163 -7.66 -0.65 31.57
C ARG A 163 -8.40 -1.72 32.36
N ARG A 164 -9.70 -1.93 32.13
CA ARG A 164 -10.48 -2.98 32.81
C ARG A 164 -9.95 -4.39 32.52
N GLY A 165 -9.38 -4.61 31.33
CA GLY A 165 -8.75 -5.88 30.96
C GLY A 165 -7.22 -5.90 31.08
N ASN A 166 -6.58 -4.75 31.30
CA ASN A 166 -5.13 -4.62 31.26
C ASN A 166 -4.61 -3.70 32.39
N GLY A 167 -4.13 -4.31 33.48
CA GLY A 167 -3.55 -3.57 34.61
C GLY A 167 -2.30 -2.76 34.27
N ASN A 168 -1.67 -2.99 33.11
CA ASN A 168 -0.49 -2.26 32.65
C ASN A 168 -0.81 -1.06 31.74
N ALA A 169 -2.08 -0.80 31.42
CA ALA A 169 -2.45 0.32 30.57
C ALA A 169 -2.32 1.66 31.33
N SER A 170 -1.47 2.56 30.82
CA SER A 170 -1.27 3.91 31.36
C SER A 170 -2.56 4.75 31.27
N GLU A 171 -2.76 5.59 32.28
CA GLU A 171 -3.85 6.57 32.33
C GLU A 171 -3.61 7.75 31.38
N ASN A 172 -2.34 8.08 31.12
CA ASN A 172 -1.91 9.12 30.19
C ASN A 172 -1.30 8.47 28.96
N SER A 173 -2.14 8.16 27.97
CA SER A 173 -1.71 7.60 26.69
C SER A 173 -1.54 8.73 25.67
N THR A 174 -0.42 8.70 24.94
CA THR A 174 -0.14 9.58 23.79
C THR A 174 -1.22 9.49 22.71
N HIS A 175 -1.91 8.36 22.58
CA HIS A 175 -3.06 8.19 21.68
C HIS A 175 -4.25 9.09 22.02
N GLN A 176 -4.31 9.71 23.19
CA GLN A 176 -5.46 10.57 23.53
C GLN A 176 -5.46 11.92 22.82
N TYR A 177 -4.36 12.28 22.15
CA TYR A 177 -4.10 13.64 21.66
C TYR A 177 -4.18 13.81 20.14
N GLY A 178 -4.52 12.77 19.37
CA GLY A 178 -4.60 12.88 17.90
C GLY A 178 -3.26 12.79 17.17
N THR A 179 -2.15 12.67 17.89
CA THR A 179 -0.78 12.80 17.36
C THR A 179 -0.05 11.48 17.23
N THR A 180 -0.71 10.36 17.56
CA THR A 180 -0.06 9.07 17.76
C THR A 180 -0.81 7.94 17.08
N VAL A 181 -0.07 7.07 16.41
CA VAL A 181 -0.59 5.92 15.67
C VAL A 181 0.27 4.69 15.90
N ASP A 182 -0.35 3.52 15.79
CA ASP A 182 0.32 2.23 15.77
C ASP A 182 0.29 1.64 14.35
N ILE A 183 1.46 1.36 13.79
CA ILE A 183 1.59 0.65 12.51
C ILE A 183 2.08 -0.77 12.78
N SER A 184 1.34 -1.77 12.31
CA SER A 184 1.72 -3.18 12.42
C SER A 184 3.07 -3.46 11.73
N TRP A 185 3.94 -4.25 12.36
CA TRP A 185 5.13 -4.81 11.70
C TRP A 185 5.01 -6.30 11.37
N ARG A 186 3.87 -6.93 11.67
CA ARG A 186 3.62 -8.36 11.37
C ARG A 186 2.58 -8.60 10.29
N ARG A 187 1.92 -7.54 9.83
CA ARG A 187 0.78 -7.65 8.92
C ARG A 187 0.85 -6.51 7.93
N PHE A 188 0.68 -6.86 6.67
CA PHE A 188 0.70 -5.95 5.53
C PHE A 188 -0.43 -6.36 4.59
N ASP A 189 -1.01 -5.38 3.93
CA ASP A 189 -2.07 -5.62 2.96
C ASP A 189 -1.46 -5.70 1.56
N LYS A 190 -1.65 -6.83 0.87
CA LYS A 190 -1.15 -7.01 -0.47
C LYS A 190 -2.10 -6.34 -1.46
N VAL A 191 -1.59 -5.40 -2.26
CA VAL A 191 -2.43 -4.60 -3.18
C VAL A 191 -3.08 -5.47 -4.25
N ASP A 192 -2.32 -6.42 -4.81
CA ASP A 192 -2.81 -7.35 -5.82
C ASP A 192 -2.72 -8.80 -5.32
N HIS A 193 -3.89 -9.38 -5.04
CA HIS A 193 -4.00 -10.76 -4.59
C HIS A 193 -3.82 -11.79 -5.72
N LEU A 194 -3.87 -11.37 -6.99
CA LEU A 194 -3.63 -12.23 -8.14
C LEU A 194 -2.14 -12.34 -8.48
N ASP A 195 -1.30 -11.41 -8.02
CA ASP A 195 0.14 -11.53 -8.14
C ASP A 195 0.61 -12.81 -7.39
N PRO A 196 1.23 -13.80 -8.04
CA PRO A 196 1.67 -15.01 -7.36
C PRO A 196 2.93 -14.79 -6.48
N ARG A 197 3.64 -13.67 -6.69
CA ARG A 197 4.86 -13.30 -5.96
C ARG A 197 4.53 -12.86 -4.55
N SER A 198 5.40 -13.15 -3.58
CA SER A 198 5.16 -12.70 -2.19
C SER A 198 6.45 -12.31 -1.49
N LEU A 199 6.32 -11.36 -0.57
CA LEU A 199 7.36 -10.97 0.38
C LEU A 199 6.96 -11.48 1.77
N SER A 200 7.94 -11.87 2.58
CA SER A 200 7.68 -12.27 3.96
C SER A 200 7.38 -11.06 4.85
N ASP A 201 6.56 -11.25 5.90
CA ASP A 201 6.26 -10.17 6.85
C ASP A 201 7.52 -9.60 7.52
N GLU A 202 8.54 -10.43 7.76
CA GLU A 202 9.82 -9.96 8.30
C GLU A 202 10.62 -9.10 7.30
N GLU A 203 10.59 -9.43 6.01
CA GLU A 203 11.19 -8.60 4.96
C GLU A 203 10.46 -7.25 4.84
N LEU A 204 9.13 -7.27 4.87
CA LEU A 204 8.29 -6.05 4.85
C LEU A 204 8.49 -5.19 6.12
N LYS A 205 8.66 -5.83 7.29
CA LYS A 205 9.07 -5.13 8.52
C LYS A 205 10.40 -4.41 8.36
N HIS A 206 11.40 -5.06 7.79
CA HIS A 206 12.71 -4.45 7.57
C HIS A 206 12.60 -3.28 6.60
N LEU A 207 11.81 -3.40 5.54
CA LEU A 207 11.52 -2.29 4.64
C LEU A 207 10.83 -1.13 5.38
N LEU A 208 9.78 -1.41 6.14
CA LEU A 208 9.06 -0.40 6.92
C LEU A 208 10.01 0.31 7.88
N ALA A 209 10.90 -0.41 8.56
CA ALA A 209 11.91 0.18 9.43
C ALA A 209 12.90 1.08 8.69
N ILE A 210 13.34 0.72 7.48
CA ILE A 210 14.20 1.58 6.64
C ILE A 210 13.48 2.89 6.33
N VAL A 211 12.20 2.82 5.95
CA VAL A 211 11.38 4.01 5.64
C VAL A 211 11.19 4.86 6.89
N LEU A 212 10.68 4.27 7.98
CA LEU A 212 10.44 4.94 9.24
C LEU A 212 11.70 5.61 9.81
N ARG A 213 12.86 4.97 9.64
CA ARG A 213 14.13 5.53 10.10
C ARG A 213 14.46 6.87 9.44
N ARG A 214 14.13 7.05 8.15
CA ARG A 214 14.34 8.31 7.43
C ARG A 214 13.52 9.44 8.05
N PHE A 215 12.22 9.23 8.25
CA PHE A 215 11.34 10.23 8.88
C PHE A 215 11.72 10.54 10.33
N HIS A 216 12.21 9.54 11.06
CA HIS A 216 12.75 9.75 12.41
C HIS A 216 14.04 10.59 12.40
N ASP A 217 14.99 10.28 11.51
CA ASP A 217 16.25 11.02 11.39
C ASP A 217 16.04 12.46 10.90
N ASP A 218 15.00 12.70 10.09
CA ASP A 218 14.54 14.03 9.69
C ASP A 218 13.86 14.80 10.84
N GLY A 219 13.71 14.17 12.01
CA GLY A 219 13.13 14.80 13.21
C GLY A 219 11.64 15.05 13.11
N ARG A 220 10.90 14.29 12.28
CA ARG A 220 9.46 14.46 12.06
C ARG A 220 8.60 13.60 12.97
N VAL A 221 9.16 12.52 13.50
CA VAL A 221 8.42 11.53 14.26
C VAL A 221 9.30 10.87 15.32
N TYR A 222 8.72 10.61 16.48
CA TYR A 222 9.28 9.72 17.49
C TYR A 222 8.71 8.33 17.32
N ILE A 223 9.55 7.29 17.47
CA ILE A 223 9.19 5.91 17.18
C ILE A 223 9.65 4.98 18.31
N LYS A 224 8.73 4.13 18.76
CA LYS A 224 8.99 3.02 19.65
C LYS A 224 8.63 1.71 18.97
N HIS A 225 9.57 0.79 18.86
CA HIS A 225 9.28 -0.57 18.40
C HIS A 225 8.70 -1.41 19.55
N GLU A 226 7.39 -1.63 19.52
CA GLU A 226 6.66 -2.38 20.54
C GLU A 226 6.54 -3.86 20.19
N ARG A 227 7.37 -4.68 20.83
CA ARG A 227 7.41 -6.12 20.56
C ARG A 227 6.16 -6.86 20.99
N ARG A 228 5.52 -6.41 22.07
CA ARG A 228 4.33 -7.08 22.66
C ARG A 228 3.07 -6.84 21.84
N GLN A 229 2.88 -5.60 21.36
CA GLN A 229 1.75 -5.23 20.49
C GLN A 229 2.03 -5.51 19.01
N ALA A 230 3.28 -5.84 18.68
CA ALA A 230 3.72 -6.09 17.31
C ALA A 230 3.51 -4.88 16.37
N CYS A 231 3.71 -3.67 16.89
CA CYS A 231 3.63 -2.41 16.15
C CYS A 231 4.88 -1.53 16.30
N PHE A 232 5.02 -0.57 15.39
CA PHE A 232 5.75 0.66 15.62
C PHE A 232 4.75 1.68 16.17
N HIS A 233 4.96 2.08 17.41
CA HIS A 233 4.21 3.14 18.07
C HIS A 233 4.88 4.46 17.70
N MET A 234 4.14 5.36 17.06
CA MET A 234 4.68 6.56 16.44
C MET A 234 3.94 7.81 16.91
N THR A 235 4.67 8.85 17.31
CA THR A 235 4.11 10.15 17.68
C THR A 235 4.77 11.25 16.87
N VAL A 236 3.98 12.10 16.21
CA VAL A 236 4.51 13.23 15.43
C VAL A 236 5.26 14.21 16.33
N ARG A 237 6.40 14.72 15.85
CA ARG A 237 7.28 15.64 16.57
C ARG A 237 7.07 17.07 16.15
#